data_AF-A0A0R1SBM8-F1
#
_entry.id   AF-A0A0R1SBM8-F1
#
_cell.length_a   1.000
_cell.length_b   1.000
_cell.length_c   1.000
_cell.angle_alpha   90.00
_cell.angle_beta   90.00
_cell.angle_gamma   90.00
#
_symmetry.space_group_name_H-M   'P 1'
#
loop_
_entity.id
_entity.type
_entity.pdbx_description
1 polymer ?
#
loop_
_entity_poly.entity_id
_entity_poly.type
_entity_poly.pdbx_seq_one_letter_code
_entity_poly.pdbx_strand_id
1 'polypeptide(L)'
;MKKIIVISPTFLLFIGLLAGLLLPRLALSTRTDFIAYSMTGLVLYCFFTIFIYGLGLSFHGQKKFDRPTKLLFGYLSTVLVLVVFAAIFLMGHH
;
A
#
# COMPACT_ATOMS: atom_id res chain seq x y z
N MET A 1 -3.41 -15.08 -10.48
CA MET A 1 -3.00 -15.01 -9.05
C MET A 1 -4.26 -14.85 -8.20
N LYS A 2 -4.37 -15.55 -7.06
CA LYS A 2 -5.52 -15.36 -6.14
C LYS A 2 -5.43 -13.94 -5.57
N LYS A 3 -6.49 -13.13 -5.71
CA LYS A 3 -6.51 -11.71 -5.31
C LYS A 3 -6.18 -11.49 -3.83
N ILE A 4 -6.48 -12.49 -2.99
CA ILE A 4 -6.11 -12.54 -1.57
C ILE A 4 -4.59 -12.41 -1.35
N ILE A 5 -3.78 -13.05 -2.21
CA ILE A 5 -2.30 -13.02 -2.13
C ILE A 5 -1.76 -11.62 -2.46
N VAL A 6 -2.49 -10.85 -3.26
CA VAL A 6 -2.12 -9.47 -3.64
C VAL A 6 -2.46 -8.48 -2.52
N ILE A 7 -3.47 -8.79 -1.71
CA ILE A 7 -3.91 -7.92 -0.61
C ILE A 7 -3.09 -8.18 0.66
N SER A 8 -2.58 -9.40 0.86
CA SER A 8 -1.88 -9.75 2.11
C SER A 8 -0.67 -8.86 2.43
N PRO A 9 0.19 -8.43 1.48
CA PRO A 9 1.32 -7.57 1.81
C PRO A 9 0.85 -6.16 2.21
N THR A 10 -0.17 -5.62 1.56
CA THR A 10 -0.76 -4.33 1.98
C THR A 10 -1.31 -4.39 3.40
N PHE A 11 -1.95 -5.50 3.78
CA PHE A 11 -2.51 -5.66 5.11
C PHE A 11 -1.42 -5.74 6.19
N LEU A 12 -0.35 -6.49 5.92
CA LEU A 12 0.77 -6.64 6.83
C LEU A 12 1.51 -5.31 7.05
N LEU A 13 1.76 -4.56 5.98
CA LEU A 13 2.39 -3.25 6.07
C LEU A 13 1.47 -2.22 6.76
N PHE A 14 0.16 -2.30 6.56
CA PHE A 14 -0.80 -1.45 7.26
C PHE A 14 -0.82 -1.72 8.77
N ILE A 15 -0.73 -2.98 9.19
CA ILE A 15 -0.56 -3.34 10.61
C ILE A 15 0.74 -2.76 11.16
N GLY A 16 1.85 -2.84 10.40
CA GLY A 16 3.12 -2.22 10.77
C GLY A 16 3.02 -0.71 10.98
N LEU A 17 2.29 -0.01 10.11
CA LEU A 17 2.01 1.41 10.23
C LEU A 17 1.21 1.73 11.49
N LEU A 18 0.13 0.98 11.75
CA LEU A 18 -0.70 1.14 12.94
C LEU A 18 0.10 0.86 14.22
N ALA A 19 0.97 -0.15 14.21
CA ALA A 19 1.86 -0.45 15.33
C ALA A 19 2.78 0.74 15.63
N GLY A 20 3.41 1.32 14.61
CA GLY A 20 4.22 2.54 14.78
C GLY A 20 3.41 3.74 15.27
N LEU A 21 2.16 3.93 14.83
CA LEU A 21 1.36 5.08 15.25
C LEU A 21 0.76 4.93 16.66
N LEU A 22 0.28 3.73 17.02
CA LEU A 22 -0.61 3.52 18.17
C LEU A 22 0.05 2.86 19.38
N LEU A 23 1.28 2.32 19.28
CA LEU A 23 1.96 1.71 20.42
C LEU A 23 2.86 2.73 21.13
N PRO A 24 2.43 3.31 22.26
CA PRO A 24 3.21 4.33 22.99
C PRO A 24 4.43 3.75 23.72
N ARG A 25 4.55 2.42 23.80
CA ARG A 25 5.65 1.72 24.49
C ARG A 25 6.89 1.50 23.61
N LEU A 26 6.83 1.84 22.33
CA LEU A 26 7.98 1.75 21.43
C LEU A 26 8.94 2.91 21.70
N ALA A 27 10.25 2.63 21.68
CA ALA A 27 11.26 3.67 21.67
C ALA A 27 11.04 4.60 20.46
N LEU A 28 11.33 5.89 20.62
CA LEU A 28 11.04 6.91 19.60
C LEU A 28 11.65 6.55 18.23
N SER A 29 12.90 6.06 18.22
CA SER A 29 13.59 5.60 17.01
C SER A 29 12.88 4.42 16.35
N THR A 30 12.54 3.39 17.12
CA THR A 30 11.81 2.22 16.62
C THR A 30 10.45 2.63 16.06
N ARG A 31 9.76 3.59 16.70
CA ARG A 31 8.48 4.11 16.25
C ARG A 31 8.59 4.78 14.87
N THR A 32 9.55 5.69 14.72
CA THR A 32 9.79 6.40 13.44
C THR A 32 10.20 5.45 12.33
N ASP A 33 11.06 4.48 12.63
CA ASP A 33 11.52 3.48 11.65
C ASP A 33 10.35 2.63 11.18
N PHE A 34 9.50 2.12 12.09
CA PHE A 34 8.31 1.34 11.72
C PHE A 34 7.35 2.12 10.82
N ILE A 35 7.11 3.40 11.12
CA ILE A 35 6.25 4.26 10.30
C ILE A 35 6.88 4.43 8.92
N ALA A 36 8.16 4.81 8.84
CA ALA A 36 8.86 5.05 7.59
C ALA A 36 8.94 3.81 6.69
N TYR A 37 9.31 2.65 7.26
CA TYR A 37 9.35 1.37 6.54
C TYR A 37 7.97 0.96 6.04
N SER A 38 6.94 1.08 6.89
CA SER A 38 5.58 0.68 6.51
C SER A 38 5.01 1.58 5.43
N MET A 39 5.19 2.90 5.53
CA MET A 39 4.75 3.86 4.50
C MET A 39 5.46 3.64 3.18
N THR A 40 6.80 3.55 3.20
CA THR A 40 7.60 3.33 2.00
C THR A 40 7.23 2.00 1.34
N GLY A 41 7.08 0.94 2.15
CA GLY A 41 6.65 -0.36 1.69
C GLY A 41 5.26 -0.33 1.05
N LEU A 42 4.29 0.34 1.67
CA LEU A 42 2.93 0.48 1.13
C LEU A 42 2.92 1.20 -0.23
N VAL A 43 3.65 2.32 -0.33
CA VAL A 43 3.74 3.10 -1.57
C VAL A 43 4.37 2.26 -2.69
N LEU A 44 5.56 1.69 -2.44
CA LEU A 44 6.27 0.90 -3.43
C LEU A 44 5.47 -0.33 -3.84
N TYR A 45 4.93 -1.08 -2.88
CA TYR A 45 4.16 -2.28 -3.16
C TYR A 45 2.91 -1.97 -3.98
N CYS A 46 2.12 -0.97 -3.60
CA CYS A 46 0.93 -0.57 -4.36
C CYS A 46 1.29 -0.12 -5.77
N PHE A 47 2.31 0.72 -5.93
CA PHE A 47 2.77 1.20 -7.23
C PHE A 47 3.21 0.05 -8.15
N PHE A 48 4.13 -0.80 -7.68
CA PHE A 48 4.62 -1.93 -8.46
C PHE A 48 3.53 -2.93 -8.77
N THR A 49 2.62 -3.20 -7.82
CA THR A 49 1.52 -4.13 -8.05
C THR A 49 0.58 -3.61 -9.13
N ILE A 50 0.18 -2.34 -9.07
CA ILE A 50 -0.64 -1.70 -10.12
C ILE A 50 0.06 -1.80 -11.47
N PHE A 51 1.36 -1.48 -11.51
CA PHE A 51 2.14 -1.49 -12.75
C PHE A 51 2.27 -2.90 -13.35
N ILE A 52 2.68 -3.89 -12.56
CA ILE A 52 2.86 -5.28 -13.00
C ILE A 52 1.53 -5.89 -13.45
N TYR A 53 0.44 -5.68 -12.69
CA TYR A 53 -0.88 -6.19 -13.08
C TYR A 53 -1.41 -5.49 -14.34
N GLY A 54 -1.16 -4.18 -14.46
CA GLY A 54 -1.53 -3.39 -15.64
C GLY A 54 -0.81 -3.88 -16.89
N LEU A 55 0.52 -4.08 -16.81
CA LEU A 55 1.30 -4.69 -17.89
C LEU A 55 0.79 -6.08 -18.23
N GLY A 56 0.57 -6.93 -17.22
CA GLY A 56 0.04 -8.28 -17.42
C GLY A 56 -1.26 -8.28 -18.21
N LEU A 57 -2.20 -7.38 -17.89
CA LEU A 57 -3.47 -7.27 -18.62
C LEU A 57 -3.28 -6.77 -20.05
N SER A 58 -2.38 -5.81 -20.27
CA SER A 58 -2.02 -5.31 -21.60
C SER A 58 -1.38 -6.40 -22.48
N PHE A 59 -0.46 -7.19 -21.94
CA PHE A 59 0.18 -8.30 -22.66
C PHE A 59 -0.81 -9.40 -23.06
N HIS A 60 -1.84 -9.64 -22.26
CA HIS A 60 -2.90 -10.60 -22.59
C HIS A 60 -3.98 -10.01 -23.52
N GLY A 61 -3.83 -8.76 -23.97
CA GLY A 61 -4.78 -8.10 -24.86
C GLY A 61 -6.18 -7.90 -24.27
N GLN A 62 -6.33 -7.93 -22.94
CA GLN A 62 -7.63 -7.80 -22.29
C GLN A 62 -8.13 -6.35 -22.38
N LYS A 63 -9.10 -6.12 -23.27
CA LYS A 63 -9.71 -4.78 -23.47
C LYS A 63 -10.78 -4.44 -22.43
N LYS A 64 -11.31 -5.42 -21.71
CA LYS A 64 -12.36 -5.23 -20.71
C LYS A 64 -11.87 -5.67 -19.34
N PHE A 65 -11.86 -4.75 -18.39
CA PHE A 65 -11.61 -5.07 -17.00
C PHE A 65 -12.82 -5.77 -16.39
N ASP A 66 -12.60 -6.97 -15.88
CA ASP A 66 -13.61 -7.65 -15.10
C ASP A 66 -13.88 -6.89 -13.79
N ARG A 67 -15.13 -6.91 -13.28
CA ARG A 67 -15.53 -6.20 -12.04
C ARG A 67 -14.54 -6.40 -10.88
N PRO A 68 -14.12 -7.62 -10.54
CA PRO A 68 -13.24 -7.83 -9.40
C PRO A 68 -11.81 -7.33 -9.66
N THR A 69 -11.42 -7.07 -10.91
CA THR A 69 -10.11 -6.48 -11.25
C THR A 69 -10.17 -4.97 -11.08
N LYS A 70 -11.28 -4.35 -11.51
CA LYS A 70 -11.54 -2.93 -11.24
C LYS A 70 -11.55 -2.60 -9.75
N LEU A 71 -12.16 -3.47 -8.92
CA LEU A 71 -12.14 -3.32 -7.46
C LEU A 71 -10.72 -3.39 -6.87
N LEU A 72 -9.88 -4.30 -7.36
CA LEU A 72 -8.50 -4.44 -6.88
C LEU A 72 -7.65 -3.22 -7.24
N PHE A 73 -7.75 -2.71 -8.48
CA PHE A 73 -7.08 -1.46 -8.87
C PHE A 73 -7.58 -0.26 -8.07
N GLY A 74 -8.90 -0.16 -7.87
CA GLY A 74 -9.50 0.89 -7.03
C GLY A 74 -8.95 0.84 -5.60
N TYR A 75 -8.96 -0.33 -4.97
CA TYR A 75 -8.40 -0.55 -3.63
C TYR A 75 -6.93 -0.13 -3.55
N LEU A 76 -6.07 -0.66 -4.44
CA LEU A 76 -4.63 -0.34 -4.41
C LEU A 76 -4.37 1.15 -4.66
N SER A 77 -5.14 1.78 -5.54
CA SER A 77 -5.01 3.21 -5.82
C SER A 77 -5.46 4.06 -4.63
N THR A 78 -6.58 3.71 -3.98
CA THR A 78 -7.05 4.39 -2.77
C THR A 78 -6.04 4.25 -1.63
N VAL A 79 -5.50 3.05 -1.40
CA VAL A 79 -4.47 2.81 -0.39
C VAL A 79 -3.23 3.66 -0.69
N LEU A 80 -2.77 3.67 -1.94
CA LEU A 80 -1.62 4.46 -2.36
C LEU A 80 -1.84 5.96 -2.08
N VAL A 81 -2.97 6.51 -2.51
CA VAL A 81 -3.32 7.92 -2.29
C VAL A 81 -3.36 8.24 -0.80
N LEU A 82 -4.08 7.45 0.00
CA LEU A 82 -4.18 7.67 1.44
C LEU A 82 -2.83 7.63 2.15
N VAL A 83 -1.96 6.68 1.80
CA VAL A 83 -0.62 6.57 2.40
C VAL A 83 0.27 7.74 1.98
N VAL A 84 0.21 8.18 0.72
CA VAL A 84 0.95 9.37 0.25
C VAL A 84 0.49 10.63 0.99
N PHE A 85 -0.82 10.85 1.12
CA PHE A 85 -1.35 11.98 1.88
C PHE A 85 -0.95 11.91 3.36
N ALA A 86 -1.04 10.74 3.98
CA ALA A 86 -0.59 10.55 5.35
C ALA A 86 0.92 10.83 5.51
N ALA A 87 1.75 10.43 4.53
CA ALA A 87 3.19 10.67 4.56
C ALA A 87 3.51 12.16 4.46
N ILE A 88 2.84 12.89 3.55
CA ILE A 88 2.97 14.34 3.41
C ILE A 88 2.52 15.05 4.69
N PHE A 89 1.39 14.63 5.26
CA PHE A 89 0.87 15.18 6.52
C PHE A 89 1.86 14.98 7.67
N LEU A 90 2.40 13.77 7.82
CA LEU A 90 3.39 13.48 8.85
C LEU A 90 4.68 14.28 8.63
N MET A 91 5.14 14.43 7.39
CA MET A 91 6.31 15.28 7.08
C MET A 91 6.07 16.77 7.37
N GLY A 92 4.86 17.28 7.18
CA GLY A 92 4.53 18.70 7.43
C GLY A 92 4.27 19.04 8.90
N HIS A 93 4.02 18.03 9.74
CA HIS A 93 3.75 18.18 11.18
C HIS A 93 4.87 17.65 12.08
N HIS A 94 5.96 17.15 11.51
CA HIS A 94 7.23 16.84 12.19
C HIS A 94 8.20 18.00 12.04
#